data_AF-A0A1S9DGF0-F1
#
_entry.id   AF-A0A1S9DGF0-F1
#
_cell.length_a   1.000
_cell.length_b   1.000
_cell.length_c   1.000
_cell.angle_alpha   90.00
_cell.angle_beta   90.00
_cell.angle_gamma   90.00
#
_symmetry.space_group_name_H-M   'P 1'
#
loop_
_entity.id
_entity.type
_entity.pdbx_description
1 polymer ?
#
loop_
_entity_poly.entity_id
_entity_poly.type
_entity_poly.pdbx_seq_one_letter_code
_entity_poly.pdbx_strand_id
1 'polypeptide(L)'
;MPFNTALTKTLGIKIPVVQGGMHWVGPFGVNITLLPSLMPPDYGAYVQAIIDEGVKVVETAGNNPGSVIRPLKEANIIVIHKCTTIRHAKSAVKLGADFLSIDGFECGGHVGEDDLTNLILLNRARQVLSVPFIASGGFADGHGLAAALALGAEGINMGTRFMCTVEAPIHIKVKEAIVAAQETDTALVMRRWKNTTRLYANKVAKDALKVETQSESGKFEEIAPYVNGKRGQQVFLEGDVDSGVWTAGQVIGLIHDIPTCADLLARIEQEALTSMKRTESLWTGEASQSRL
;
A
#
# COMPACT_ATOMS: atom_id res chain seq x y z
N MET A 1 -10.37 9.02 22.01
CA MET A 1 -9.34 8.74 20.99
C MET A 1 -9.27 9.97 20.10
N PRO A 2 -8.08 10.45 19.72
CA PRO A 2 -7.98 11.71 18.97
C PRO A 2 -8.54 11.59 17.55
N PHE A 3 -8.57 10.40 16.96
CA PHE A 3 -9.17 10.15 15.66
C PHE A 3 -10.55 9.48 15.80
N ASN A 4 -11.54 10.00 15.07
CA ASN A 4 -12.90 9.46 15.00
C ASN A 4 -13.34 9.36 13.53
N THR A 5 -12.65 8.51 12.79
CA THR A 5 -12.87 8.22 11.37
C THR A 5 -13.85 7.04 11.20
N ALA A 6 -14.44 6.87 10.02
CA ALA A 6 -15.23 5.68 9.70
C ALA A 6 -14.39 4.40 9.88
N LEU A 7 -13.11 4.45 9.51
CA LEU A 7 -12.17 3.35 9.66
C LEU A 7 -11.96 2.95 11.13
N THR A 8 -11.62 3.89 12.00
CA THR A 8 -11.38 3.64 13.44
C THR A 8 -12.61 3.06 14.13
N LYS A 9 -13.81 3.60 13.83
CA LYS A 9 -15.09 3.08 14.35
C LYS A 9 -15.37 1.65 13.89
N THR A 10 -15.16 1.38 12.60
CA THR A 10 -15.54 0.08 12.00
C THR A 10 -14.57 -1.03 12.40
N LEU A 11 -13.26 -0.73 12.44
CA LEU A 11 -12.24 -1.72 12.77
C LEU A 11 -11.89 -1.78 14.27
N GLY A 12 -12.42 -0.86 15.08
CA GLY A 12 -12.09 -0.77 16.52
C GLY A 12 -10.64 -0.38 16.80
N ILE A 13 -9.94 0.23 15.83
CA ILE A 13 -8.55 0.68 15.97
C ILE A 13 -8.50 2.13 16.46
N LYS A 14 -7.46 2.47 17.25
CA LYS A 14 -7.30 3.83 17.81
C LYS A 14 -6.65 4.80 16.84
N ILE A 15 -5.66 4.30 16.09
CA ILE A 15 -4.86 5.05 15.15
C ILE A 15 -5.28 4.57 13.77
N PRO A 16 -5.71 5.45 12.86
CA PRO A 16 -6.24 5.09 11.54
C PRO A 16 -5.13 4.66 10.56
N VAL A 17 -4.39 3.62 10.93
CA VAL A 17 -3.30 3.03 10.18
C VAL A 17 -3.64 1.57 9.91
N VAL A 18 -3.55 1.17 8.65
CA VAL A 18 -3.64 -0.21 8.19
C VAL A 18 -2.29 -0.64 7.63
N GLN A 19 -1.93 -1.89 7.87
CA GLN A 19 -0.76 -2.50 7.25
C GLN A 19 -1.17 -3.23 5.98
N GLY A 20 -0.56 -2.86 4.86
CA GLY A 20 -0.79 -3.48 3.57
C GLY A 20 0.16 -4.66 3.37
N GLY A 21 -0.38 -5.81 2.96
CA GLY A 21 0.43 -6.92 2.42
C GLY A 21 1.35 -7.66 3.41
N MET A 22 1.29 -7.43 4.73
CA MET A 22 1.92 -8.36 5.70
C MET A 22 1.09 -8.56 6.97
N HIS A 23 1.42 -9.64 7.69
CA HIS A 23 0.50 -10.43 8.50
C HIS A 23 0.13 -9.91 9.91
N TRP A 24 0.64 -8.78 10.42
CA TRP A 24 0.45 -8.47 11.85
C TRP A 24 0.60 -6.99 12.23
N VAL A 25 -0.51 -6.32 12.63
CA VAL A 25 -0.73 -5.59 13.91
C VAL A 25 -2.25 -5.33 14.13
N GLY A 26 -2.86 -5.75 15.25
CA GLY A 26 -4.26 -5.45 15.62
C GLY A 26 -5.28 -6.59 15.37
N PRO A 27 -6.61 -6.34 15.36
CA PRO A 27 -7.58 -7.34 14.92
C PRO A 27 -7.17 -7.87 13.54
N PHE A 28 -6.99 -9.19 13.46
CA PHE A 28 -6.37 -9.83 12.31
C PHE A 28 -7.26 -9.68 11.07
N GLY A 29 -6.67 -9.14 10.00
CA GLY A 29 -7.24 -9.15 8.66
C GLY A 29 -6.35 -9.96 7.72
N VAL A 30 -6.97 -10.55 6.69
CA VAL A 30 -6.25 -11.34 5.68
C VAL A 30 -6.20 -10.57 4.36
N ASN A 31 -5.09 -10.64 3.64
CA ASN A 31 -5.00 -10.12 2.29
C ASN A 31 -5.15 -11.24 1.26
N ILE A 32 -6.03 -11.05 0.26
CA ILE A 32 -6.08 -11.87 -0.96
C ILE A 32 -5.69 -11.01 -2.16
N THR A 33 -4.57 -11.35 -2.78
CA THR A 33 -4.06 -10.66 -3.96
C THR A 33 -4.34 -11.47 -5.24
N LEU A 34 -5.10 -10.87 -6.15
CA LEU A 34 -5.56 -11.43 -7.43
C LEU A 34 -4.73 -10.89 -8.59
N LEU A 35 -3.46 -11.26 -8.63
CA LEU A 35 -2.54 -10.83 -9.69
C LEU A 35 -2.54 -11.83 -10.87
N PRO A 36 -2.15 -11.37 -12.07
CA PRO A 36 -1.83 -12.27 -13.17
C PRO A 36 -0.79 -13.30 -12.71
N SER A 37 -1.16 -14.59 -12.70
CA SER A 37 -0.29 -15.68 -12.29
C SER A 37 -0.31 -16.79 -13.34
N LEU A 38 0.85 -17.37 -13.62
CA LEU A 38 0.98 -18.58 -14.44
C LEU A 38 0.32 -19.80 -13.78
N MET A 39 0.32 -19.83 -12.45
CA MET A 39 -0.32 -20.86 -11.64
C MET A 39 -1.20 -20.16 -10.60
N PRO A 40 -2.47 -19.87 -10.92
CA PRO A 40 -3.36 -19.21 -9.97
C PRO A 40 -3.61 -20.13 -8.77
N PRO A 41 -3.58 -19.60 -7.54
CA PRO A 41 -3.96 -20.37 -6.36
C PRO A 41 -5.46 -20.67 -6.35
N ASP A 42 -5.86 -21.64 -5.53
CA ASP A 42 -7.28 -21.92 -5.27
C ASP A 42 -7.90 -20.84 -4.37
N TYR A 43 -8.31 -19.73 -4.99
CA TYR A 43 -8.90 -18.61 -4.27
C TYR A 43 -10.19 -19.00 -3.52
N GLY A 44 -10.94 -19.99 -4.01
CA GLY A 44 -12.14 -20.48 -3.34
C GLY A 44 -11.80 -21.15 -2.02
N ALA A 45 -10.79 -22.02 -2.01
CA ALA A 45 -10.28 -22.65 -0.80
C ALA A 45 -9.73 -21.61 0.20
N TYR A 46 -9.00 -20.60 -0.27
CA TYR A 46 -8.53 -19.51 0.60
C TYR A 46 -9.69 -18.71 1.23
N VAL A 47 -10.73 -18.39 0.44
CA VAL A 47 -11.93 -17.72 0.97
C VAL A 47 -12.64 -18.59 2.00
N GLN A 48 -12.79 -19.88 1.73
CA GLN A 48 -13.42 -20.80 2.67
C GLN A 48 -12.64 -20.87 3.99
N ALA A 49 -11.31 -21.00 3.93
CA ALA A 49 -10.46 -20.99 5.13
C ALA A 49 -10.60 -19.69 5.94
N ILE A 50 -10.68 -18.53 5.28
CA ILE A 50 -10.91 -17.23 5.96
C ILE A 50 -12.25 -17.22 6.70
N ILE A 51 -13.30 -17.77 6.09
CA ILE A 51 -14.63 -17.87 6.68
C ILE A 51 -14.61 -18.82 7.89
N ASP A 52 -14.02 -20.00 7.71
CA ASP A 52 -13.95 -21.05 8.73
C ASP A 52 -13.15 -20.60 9.96
N GLU A 53 -12.06 -19.86 9.77
CA GLU A 53 -11.23 -19.28 10.84
C GLU A 53 -11.84 -18.01 11.47
N GLY A 54 -13.00 -17.57 10.98
CA GLY A 54 -13.75 -16.46 11.57
C GLY A 54 -13.13 -15.07 11.39
N VAL A 55 -12.28 -14.89 10.38
CA VAL A 55 -11.65 -13.60 10.03
C VAL A 55 -12.73 -12.55 9.77
N LYS A 56 -12.53 -11.33 10.30
CA LYS A 56 -13.54 -10.26 10.23
C LYS A 56 -13.30 -9.22 9.15
N VAL A 57 -12.06 -9.10 8.69
CA VAL A 57 -11.64 -8.08 7.72
C VAL A 57 -10.77 -8.74 6.66
N VAL A 58 -11.06 -8.47 5.39
CA VAL A 58 -10.23 -8.94 4.27
C VAL A 58 -9.87 -7.76 3.37
N GLU A 59 -8.58 -7.58 3.13
CA GLU A 59 -8.09 -6.71 2.07
C GLU A 59 -7.99 -7.52 0.78
N THR A 60 -8.68 -7.10 -0.28
CA THR A 60 -8.52 -7.68 -1.62
C THR A 60 -7.78 -6.73 -2.53
N ALA A 61 -6.95 -7.25 -3.44
CA ALA A 61 -6.23 -6.46 -4.43
C ALA A 61 -6.19 -7.19 -5.78
N GLY A 62 -5.97 -6.46 -6.87
CA GLY A 62 -5.82 -7.03 -8.21
C GLY A 62 -7.13 -7.14 -9.00
N ASN A 63 -7.11 -7.95 -10.06
CA ASN A 63 -8.14 -7.94 -11.09
C ASN A 63 -9.31 -8.88 -10.78
N ASN A 64 -10.51 -8.52 -11.25
CA ASN A 64 -11.72 -9.35 -11.21
C ASN A 64 -12.06 -9.92 -9.81
N PRO A 65 -12.21 -9.09 -8.76
CA PRO A 65 -12.36 -9.57 -7.39
C PRO A 65 -13.75 -10.14 -7.07
N GLY A 66 -14.67 -10.23 -8.04
CA GLY A 66 -16.05 -10.62 -7.81
C GLY A 66 -16.23 -12.02 -7.23
N SER A 67 -15.39 -12.99 -7.63
CA SER A 67 -15.42 -14.36 -7.10
C SER A 67 -14.95 -14.46 -5.65
N VAL A 68 -14.22 -13.45 -5.14
CA VAL A 68 -13.71 -13.40 -3.77
C VAL A 68 -14.58 -12.49 -2.92
N ILE A 69 -14.91 -11.29 -3.39
CA ILE A 69 -15.67 -10.30 -2.60
C ILE A 69 -17.07 -10.83 -2.27
N ARG A 70 -17.79 -11.41 -3.24
CA ARG A 70 -19.19 -11.85 -3.01
C ARG A 70 -19.34 -12.85 -1.86
N PRO A 71 -18.62 -14.00 -1.84
CA PRO A 71 -18.74 -14.94 -0.72
C PRO A 71 -18.27 -14.35 0.62
N LEU A 72 -17.24 -13.49 0.63
CA LEU A 72 -16.84 -12.77 1.85
C LEU A 72 -17.97 -11.87 2.36
N LYS A 73 -18.67 -11.16 1.48
CA LYS A 73 -19.82 -10.33 1.85
C LYS A 73 -21.00 -11.15 2.33
N GLU A 74 -21.29 -12.29 1.71
CA GLU A 74 -22.33 -13.24 2.17
C GLU A 74 -22.03 -13.77 3.58
N ALA A 75 -20.74 -13.94 3.92
CA ALA A 75 -20.28 -14.31 5.26
C ALA A 75 -20.21 -13.12 6.26
N ASN A 76 -20.69 -11.93 5.89
CA ASN A 76 -20.63 -10.70 6.70
C ASN A 76 -19.21 -10.24 7.07
N ILE A 77 -18.23 -10.51 6.20
CA ILE A 77 -16.86 -10.05 6.37
C ILE A 77 -16.73 -8.63 5.81
N ILE A 78 -15.97 -7.78 6.52
CA ILE A 78 -15.62 -6.43 6.06
C ILE A 78 -14.58 -6.56 4.96
N VAL A 79 -14.84 -5.96 3.80
CA VAL A 79 -13.95 -5.99 2.64
C VAL A 79 -13.38 -4.60 2.40
N ILE A 80 -12.06 -4.53 2.40
CA ILE A 80 -11.27 -3.40 1.91
C ILE A 80 -10.77 -3.77 0.53
N HIS A 81 -11.09 -3.01 -0.53
CA HIS A 81 -10.57 -3.31 -1.87
C HIS A 81 -9.56 -2.27 -2.34
N LYS A 82 -8.36 -2.73 -2.69
CA LYS A 82 -7.25 -1.89 -3.14
C LYS A 82 -7.32 -1.59 -4.63
N CYS A 83 -7.27 -0.30 -4.97
CA CYS A 83 -7.49 0.22 -6.32
C CYS A 83 -6.49 1.31 -6.69
N THR A 84 -5.96 1.25 -7.91
CA THR A 84 -5.10 2.30 -8.47
C THR A 84 -5.87 3.35 -9.28
N THR A 85 -7.17 3.14 -9.52
CA THR A 85 -8.02 4.05 -10.31
C THR A 85 -9.42 4.19 -9.73
N ILE A 86 -10.06 5.34 -9.99
CA ILE A 86 -11.45 5.60 -9.61
C ILE A 86 -12.42 4.63 -10.30
N ARG A 87 -12.12 4.19 -11.52
CA ARG A 87 -12.95 3.23 -12.26
C ARG A 87 -12.99 1.88 -11.54
N HIS A 88 -11.83 1.38 -11.11
CA HIS A 88 -11.73 0.13 -10.36
C HIS A 88 -12.40 0.26 -8.98
N ALA A 89 -12.18 1.38 -8.29
CA ALA A 89 -12.86 1.69 -7.04
C ALA A 89 -14.39 1.61 -7.16
N LYS A 90 -14.98 2.28 -8.16
CA LYS A 90 -16.44 2.21 -8.41
C LYS A 90 -16.92 0.80 -8.73
N SER A 91 -16.10 -0.03 -9.35
CA SER A 91 -16.43 -1.43 -9.66
C SER A 91 -16.47 -2.27 -8.39
N ALA A 92 -15.53 -2.06 -7.47
CA ALA A 92 -15.51 -2.75 -6.18
C ALA A 92 -16.64 -2.33 -5.24
N VAL A 93 -17.04 -1.05 -5.28
CA VAL A 93 -18.24 -0.58 -4.56
C VAL A 93 -19.49 -1.34 -5.01
N LYS A 94 -19.65 -1.57 -6.33
CA LYS A 94 -20.77 -2.36 -6.86
C LYS A 94 -20.75 -3.83 -6.41
N LEU A 95 -19.58 -4.34 -6.03
CA LEU A 95 -19.41 -5.69 -5.49
C LEU A 95 -19.61 -5.76 -3.97
N GLY A 96 -19.80 -4.62 -3.30
CA GLY A 96 -20.08 -4.55 -1.87
C GLY A 96 -18.87 -4.30 -0.98
N ALA A 97 -17.77 -3.77 -1.51
CA ALA A 97 -16.64 -3.35 -0.68
C ALA A 97 -17.06 -2.27 0.33
N ASP A 98 -16.70 -2.44 1.60
CA ASP A 98 -17.03 -1.51 2.70
C ASP A 98 -16.04 -0.36 2.80
N PHE A 99 -14.79 -0.60 2.41
CA PHE A 99 -13.76 0.42 2.27
C PHE A 99 -13.00 0.22 0.97
N LEU A 100 -12.41 1.31 0.50
CA LEU A 100 -11.46 1.30 -0.59
C LEU A 100 -10.07 1.64 -0.06
N SER A 101 -9.03 0.96 -0.55
CA SER A 101 -7.64 1.38 -0.35
C SER A 101 -7.18 2.00 -1.67
N ILE A 102 -7.05 3.33 -1.70
CA ILE A 102 -6.72 4.08 -2.91
C ILE A 102 -5.20 4.20 -3.01
N ASP A 103 -4.63 3.47 -3.96
CA ASP A 103 -3.19 3.24 -4.07
C ASP A 103 -2.60 4.16 -5.14
N GLY A 104 -1.86 5.18 -4.69
CA GLY A 104 -1.21 6.16 -5.54
C GLY A 104 0.08 5.63 -6.18
N PHE A 105 0.56 6.35 -7.19
CA PHE A 105 1.76 6.03 -7.96
C PHE A 105 3.04 5.81 -7.11
N GLU A 106 3.08 6.39 -5.91
CA GLU A 106 4.17 6.29 -4.95
C GLU A 106 4.30 4.89 -4.32
N CYS A 107 3.29 4.03 -4.46
CA CYS A 107 3.23 2.73 -3.79
C CYS A 107 4.33 1.75 -4.25
N GLY A 108 4.69 0.82 -3.36
CA GLY A 108 5.51 -0.33 -3.70
C GLY A 108 4.65 -1.45 -4.27
N GLY A 109 5.16 -2.24 -5.21
CA GLY A 109 4.36 -3.25 -5.89
C GLY A 109 3.64 -2.70 -7.12
N HIS A 110 2.45 -3.19 -7.44
CA HIS A 110 1.75 -2.85 -8.69
C HIS A 110 1.12 -1.45 -8.60
N VAL A 111 1.65 -0.49 -9.36
CA VAL A 111 1.22 0.93 -9.32
C VAL A 111 0.09 1.25 -10.30
N GLY A 112 -0.30 0.29 -11.14
CA GLY A 112 -1.19 0.53 -12.27
C GLY A 112 -0.45 1.20 -13.45
N GLU A 113 -1.21 1.72 -14.41
CA GLU A 113 -0.65 2.22 -15.69
C GLU A 113 -0.96 3.70 -15.97
N ASP A 114 -1.70 4.37 -15.08
CA ASP A 114 -2.18 5.74 -15.28
C ASP A 114 -1.30 6.80 -14.59
N ASP A 115 -0.27 6.39 -13.85
CA ASP A 115 0.70 7.26 -13.15
C ASP A 115 0.06 8.35 -12.26
N LEU A 116 -1.07 8.02 -11.62
CA LEU A 116 -1.82 8.93 -10.77
C LEU A 116 -1.22 8.99 -9.36
N THR A 117 -0.56 10.10 -9.03
CA THR A 117 -0.04 10.37 -7.68
C THR A 117 -1.17 10.59 -6.68
N ASN A 118 -0.88 10.36 -5.41
CA ASN A 118 -1.88 10.47 -4.35
C ASN A 118 -2.48 11.87 -4.20
N LEU A 119 -1.71 12.92 -4.50
CA LEU A 119 -2.23 14.30 -4.45
C LEU A 119 -3.48 14.47 -5.34
N ILE A 120 -3.47 13.87 -6.53
CA ILE A 120 -4.59 13.94 -7.47
C ILE A 120 -5.60 12.83 -7.19
N LEU A 121 -5.13 11.60 -7.01
CA LEU A 121 -6.00 10.43 -6.90
C LEU A 121 -6.91 10.50 -5.67
N LEU A 122 -6.39 10.91 -4.51
CA LEU A 122 -7.17 11.03 -3.26
C LEU A 122 -8.19 12.17 -3.33
N ASN A 123 -7.83 13.32 -3.93
CA ASN A 123 -8.78 14.40 -4.17
C ASN A 123 -9.93 13.96 -5.07
N ARG A 124 -9.63 13.22 -6.14
CA ARG A 124 -10.65 12.68 -7.02
C ARG A 124 -11.51 11.63 -6.31
N ALA A 125 -10.92 10.77 -5.49
CA ALA A 125 -11.61 9.81 -4.65
C ALA A 125 -12.65 10.50 -3.75
N ARG A 126 -12.23 11.50 -2.95
CA ARG A 126 -13.11 12.30 -2.08
C ARG A 126 -14.29 12.94 -2.82
N GLN A 127 -14.09 13.39 -4.05
CA GLN A 127 -15.12 14.07 -4.83
C GLN A 127 -16.20 13.14 -5.41
N VAL A 128 -15.90 11.84 -5.60
CA VAL A 128 -16.75 10.96 -6.43
C VAL A 128 -17.11 9.63 -5.79
N LEU A 129 -16.47 9.26 -4.68
CA LEU A 129 -16.75 8.02 -3.97
C LEU A 129 -17.66 8.33 -2.78
N SER A 130 -18.68 7.49 -2.61
CA SER A 130 -19.58 7.53 -1.45
C SER A 130 -19.13 6.58 -0.34
N VAL A 131 -18.29 5.59 -0.67
CA VAL A 131 -17.72 4.64 0.28
C VAL A 131 -16.44 5.23 0.87
N PRO A 132 -16.21 5.12 2.20
CA PRO A 132 -15.01 5.66 2.82
C PRO A 132 -13.75 4.98 2.28
N PHE A 133 -12.64 5.72 2.24
CA PHE A 133 -11.40 5.23 1.66
C PHE A 133 -10.18 5.48 2.54
N ILE A 134 -9.18 4.63 2.37
CA ILE A 134 -7.88 4.67 3.02
C ILE A 134 -6.86 5.12 1.95
N ALA A 135 -5.96 6.02 2.29
CA ALA A 135 -4.91 6.45 1.39
C ALA A 135 -3.73 5.47 1.44
N SER A 136 -3.26 4.98 0.29
CA SER A 136 -2.19 3.97 0.19
C SER A 136 -1.09 4.43 -0.75
N GLY A 137 0.17 4.14 -0.39
CA GLY A 137 1.37 4.54 -1.14
C GLY A 137 1.94 5.90 -0.72
N GLY A 138 3.24 5.97 -0.44
CA GLY A 138 3.88 7.25 -0.09
C GLY A 138 3.73 7.72 1.37
N PHE A 139 3.12 6.93 2.25
CA PHE A 139 2.93 7.28 3.67
C PHE A 139 3.87 6.49 4.59
N ALA A 140 4.55 7.18 5.52
CA ALA A 140 5.47 6.57 6.50
C ALA A 140 5.37 7.15 7.92
N ASP A 141 4.74 8.31 8.10
CA ASP A 141 4.78 9.09 9.34
C ASP A 141 3.43 9.78 9.63
N GLY A 142 3.35 10.52 10.74
CA GLY A 142 2.13 11.25 11.12
C GLY A 142 1.82 12.46 10.24
N HIS A 143 2.81 13.05 9.58
CA HIS A 143 2.58 14.13 8.61
C HIS A 143 1.82 13.62 7.39
N GLY A 144 2.20 12.45 6.88
CA GLY A 144 1.48 11.73 5.84
C GLY A 144 0.06 11.39 6.26
N LEU A 145 -0.15 10.92 7.50
CA LEU A 145 -1.50 10.68 8.03
C LEU A 145 -2.34 11.97 8.05
N ALA A 146 -1.81 13.07 8.59
CA ALA A 146 -2.53 14.34 8.64
C ALA A 146 -2.89 14.85 7.23
N ALA A 147 -1.98 14.71 6.26
CA ALA A 147 -2.24 15.05 4.87
C ALA A 147 -3.34 14.18 4.25
N ALA A 148 -3.31 12.86 4.48
CA ALA A 148 -4.33 11.94 3.98
C ALA A 148 -5.73 12.28 4.53
N LEU A 149 -5.83 12.58 5.83
CA LEU A 149 -7.09 13.00 6.46
C LEU A 149 -7.61 14.31 5.85
N ALA A 150 -6.72 15.30 5.63
CA ALA A 150 -7.08 16.56 4.98
C ALA A 150 -7.57 16.37 3.52
N LEU A 151 -7.06 15.33 2.83
CA LEU A 151 -7.50 14.94 1.49
C LEU A 151 -8.80 14.10 1.49
N GLY A 152 -9.37 13.81 2.65
CA GLY A 152 -10.64 13.11 2.84
C GLY A 152 -10.55 11.60 3.02
N ALA A 153 -9.35 11.05 3.20
CA ALA A 153 -9.21 9.65 3.60
C ALA A 153 -9.59 9.45 5.07
N GLU A 154 -9.94 8.23 5.44
CA GLU A 154 -10.27 7.82 6.80
C GLU A 154 -9.07 7.26 7.58
N GLY A 155 -7.90 7.24 6.93
CA GLY A 155 -6.64 6.69 7.42
C GLY A 155 -5.63 6.45 6.31
N ILE A 156 -4.49 5.87 6.69
CA ILE A 156 -3.41 5.49 5.78
C ILE A 156 -3.15 3.98 5.78
N ASN A 157 -2.70 3.47 4.64
CA ASN A 157 -2.18 2.13 4.46
C ASN A 157 -0.67 2.21 4.18
N MET A 158 0.12 1.41 4.89
CA MET A 158 1.58 1.39 4.74
C MET A 158 2.10 -0.02 4.48
N GLY A 159 3.06 -0.15 3.57
CA GLY A 159 3.79 -1.40 3.32
C GLY A 159 5.26 -1.26 3.71
N THR A 160 6.02 -0.47 2.94
CA THR A 160 7.45 -0.21 3.14
C THR A 160 7.82 0.16 4.59
N ARG A 161 7.04 1.05 5.22
CA ARG A 161 7.30 1.50 6.60
C ARG A 161 7.24 0.36 7.61
N PHE A 162 6.33 -0.60 7.44
CA PHE A 162 6.21 -1.75 8.33
C PHE A 162 7.32 -2.77 8.11
N MET A 163 7.95 -2.85 6.93
CA MET A 163 9.15 -3.68 6.74
C MET A 163 10.28 -3.24 7.68
N CYS A 164 10.39 -1.93 7.95
CA CYS A 164 11.35 -1.35 8.90
C CYS A 164 10.77 -1.21 10.31
N THR A 165 10.33 -2.32 10.88
CA THR A 165 9.95 -2.43 12.30
C THR A 165 10.68 -3.62 12.93
N VAL A 166 10.84 -3.63 14.26
CA VAL A 166 11.50 -4.74 14.97
C VAL A 166 10.79 -6.07 14.69
N GLU A 167 9.46 -6.05 14.71
CA GLU A 167 8.57 -7.21 14.61
C GLU A 167 8.47 -7.79 13.19
N ALA A 168 8.81 -7.02 12.16
CA ALA A 168 8.78 -7.51 10.78
C ALA A 168 9.72 -8.73 10.61
N PRO A 169 9.21 -9.90 10.17
CA PRO A 169 9.96 -11.15 10.09
C PRO A 169 10.80 -11.22 8.81
N ILE A 170 11.63 -10.21 8.60
CA ILE A 170 12.56 -10.11 7.46
C ILE A 170 13.97 -9.86 7.98
N HIS A 171 14.96 -10.28 7.18
CA HIS A 171 16.36 -10.15 7.52
C HIS A 171 16.77 -8.68 7.77
N ILE A 172 17.58 -8.44 8.81
CA ILE A 172 17.98 -7.09 9.25
C ILE A 172 18.60 -6.25 8.14
N LYS A 173 19.45 -6.86 7.30
CA LYS A 173 20.06 -6.21 6.12
C LYS A 173 19.05 -5.58 5.16
N VAL A 174 17.85 -6.13 5.03
CA VAL A 174 16.79 -5.52 4.19
C VAL A 174 16.29 -4.24 4.84
N LYS A 175 16.11 -4.24 6.17
CA LYS A 175 15.71 -3.07 6.95
C LYS A 175 16.78 -1.98 6.89
N GLU A 176 18.05 -2.35 7.06
CA GLU A 176 19.20 -1.44 6.95
C GLU A 176 19.31 -0.84 5.54
N ALA A 177 19.08 -1.63 4.49
CA ALA A 177 19.08 -1.15 3.12
C ALA A 177 17.96 -0.13 2.86
N ILE A 178 16.77 -0.30 3.44
CA ILE A 178 15.70 0.70 3.38
C ILE A 178 16.11 1.97 4.11
N VAL A 179 16.67 1.86 5.33
CA VAL A 179 17.09 3.03 6.14
C VAL A 179 18.18 3.85 5.44
N ALA A 180 19.05 3.20 4.66
CA ALA A 180 20.11 3.84 3.91
C ALA A 180 19.67 4.40 2.54
N ALA A 181 18.44 4.11 2.09
CA ALA A 181 17.98 4.44 0.76
C ALA A 181 17.45 5.88 0.64
N GLN A 182 17.48 6.38 -0.59
CA GLN A 182 16.86 7.65 -0.98
C GLN A 182 15.52 7.39 -1.69
N GLU A 183 14.66 8.40 -1.78
CA GLU A 183 13.37 8.33 -2.47
C GLU A 183 13.49 7.97 -3.97
N THR A 184 14.69 8.15 -4.53
CA THR A 184 15.06 7.81 -5.91
C THR A 184 15.55 6.36 -6.08
N ASP A 185 15.78 5.61 -5.01
CA ASP A 185 16.26 4.22 -5.04
C ASP A 185 15.14 3.19 -5.29
N THR A 186 14.15 3.56 -6.10
CA THR A 186 13.14 2.63 -6.64
C THR A 186 13.12 2.65 -8.16
N ALA A 187 12.73 1.55 -8.77
CA ALA A 187 12.56 1.42 -10.21
C ALA A 187 11.17 0.90 -10.56
N LEU A 188 10.59 1.43 -11.63
CA LEU A 188 9.40 0.85 -12.27
C LEU A 188 9.86 -0.13 -13.32
N VAL A 189 9.38 -1.37 -13.22
CA VAL A 189 9.72 -2.46 -14.13
C VAL A 189 8.41 -3.10 -14.61
N MET A 190 8.47 -3.76 -15.76
CA MET A 190 7.37 -4.42 -16.47
C MET A 190 6.29 -3.48 -17.05
N ARG A 191 6.65 -2.22 -17.37
CA ARG A 191 5.72 -1.26 -18.00
C ARG A 191 5.28 -1.71 -19.38
N ARG A 192 6.22 -2.24 -20.16
CA ARG A 192 5.97 -2.78 -21.51
C ARG A 192 4.86 -3.82 -21.54
N TRP A 193 4.72 -4.62 -20.48
CA TRP A 193 3.72 -5.69 -20.37
C TRP A 193 2.45 -5.26 -19.63
N LYS A 194 2.28 -3.96 -19.33
CA LYS A 194 1.15 -3.43 -18.54
C LYS A 194 0.98 -4.16 -17.21
N ASN A 195 2.12 -4.45 -16.58
CA ASN A 195 2.22 -5.07 -15.27
C ASN A 195 3.17 -4.26 -14.38
N THR A 196 3.09 -2.92 -14.50
CA THR A 196 4.05 -2.00 -13.90
C THR A 196 4.15 -2.25 -12.40
N THR A 197 5.36 -2.59 -11.95
CA THR A 197 5.67 -2.88 -10.55
C THR A 197 6.83 -2.02 -10.09
N ARG A 198 6.66 -1.34 -8.95
CA ARG A 198 7.71 -0.61 -8.25
C ARG A 198 8.51 -1.52 -7.34
N LEU A 199 9.81 -1.55 -7.59
CA LEU A 199 10.79 -2.39 -6.91
C LEU A 199 11.91 -1.53 -6.32
N TYR A 200 12.61 -2.05 -5.32
CA TYR A 200 13.87 -1.47 -4.86
C TYR A 200 14.91 -1.53 -5.99
N ALA A 201 15.65 -0.44 -6.23
CA ALA A 201 16.55 -0.27 -7.39
C ALA A 201 17.92 -0.97 -7.22
N ASN A 202 17.89 -2.26 -6.85
CA ASN A 202 19.08 -3.10 -6.76
C ASN A 202 19.62 -3.53 -8.14
N LYS A 203 20.67 -4.36 -8.14
CA LYS A 203 21.26 -4.90 -9.36
C LYS A 203 20.23 -5.63 -10.24
N VAL A 204 19.42 -6.52 -9.66
CA VAL A 204 18.46 -7.35 -10.42
C VAL A 204 17.35 -6.52 -11.05
N ALA A 205 16.81 -5.54 -10.33
CA ALA A 205 15.79 -4.62 -10.86
C ALA A 205 16.36 -3.75 -12.00
N LYS A 206 17.60 -3.27 -11.86
CA LYS A 206 18.31 -2.53 -12.92
C LYS A 206 18.55 -3.40 -14.15
N ASP A 207 18.92 -4.67 -13.97
CA ASP A 207 19.12 -5.60 -15.08
C ASP A 207 17.78 -5.96 -15.75
N ALA A 208 16.70 -6.13 -14.98
CA ALA A 208 15.36 -6.33 -15.51
C ALA A 208 14.89 -5.13 -16.37
N LEU A 209 15.15 -3.90 -15.91
CA LEU A 209 14.85 -2.68 -16.67
C LEU A 209 15.67 -2.57 -17.96
N LYS A 210 16.94 -2.99 -17.96
CA LYS A 210 17.75 -3.07 -19.19
C LYS A 210 17.13 -4.06 -20.19
N VAL A 211 16.72 -5.24 -19.73
CA VAL A 211 16.04 -6.22 -20.60
C VAL A 211 14.77 -5.62 -21.20
N GLU A 212 13.92 -4.99 -20.40
CA GLU A 212 12.70 -4.35 -20.88
C GLU A 212 12.94 -3.28 -21.96
N THR A 213 13.95 -2.43 -21.75
CA THR A 213 14.26 -1.31 -22.64
C THR A 213 15.00 -1.74 -23.91
N GLN A 214 15.73 -2.85 -23.87
CA GLN A 214 16.52 -3.37 -25.01
C GLN A 214 15.83 -4.50 -25.77
N SER A 215 14.77 -5.08 -25.20
CA SER A 215 13.99 -6.17 -25.81
C SER A 215 13.48 -5.78 -27.20
N GLU A 216 13.94 -6.47 -28.25
CA GLU A 216 13.37 -6.33 -29.59
C GLU A 216 12.07 -7.13 -29.74
N SER A 217 11.99 -8.34 -29.14
CA SER A 217 10.85 -9.25 -29.35
C SER A 217 9.61 -8.88 -28.55
N GLY A 218 9.78 -8.25 -27.38
CA GLY A 218 8.69 -7.90 -26.47
C GLY A 218 8.07 -9.07 -25.71
N LYS A 219 8.70 -10.24 -25.75
CA LYS A 219 8.24 -11.45 -25.07
C LYS A 219 8.54 -11.41 -23.57
N PHE A 220 7.58 -11.78 -22.73
CA PHE A 220 7.72 -11.72 -21.27
C PHE A 220 8.77 -12.70 -20.74
N GLU A 221 9.02 -13.78 -21.49
CA GLU A 221 10.02 -14.80 -21.18
C GLU A 221 11.43 -14.22 -21.04
N GLU A 222 11.72 -13.08 -21.66
CA GLU A 222 13.03 -12.41 -21.55
C GLU A 222 13.27 -11.83 -20.15
N ILE A 223 12.22 -11.30 -19.51
CA ILE A 223 12.31 -10.68 -18.18
C ILE A 223 11.97 -11.65 -17.04
N ALA A 224 11.21 -12.71 -17.33
CA ALA A 224 10.74 -13.69 -16.34
C ALA A 224 11.83 -14.24 -15.38
N PRO A 225 13.08 -14.51 -15.82
CA PRO A 225 14.15 -14.96 -14.93
C PRO A 225 14.56 -13.93 -13.85
N TYR A 226 14.37 -12.64 -14.13
CA TYR A 226 14.72 -11.54 -13.24
C TYR A 226 13.62 -11.24 -12.22
N VAL A 227 12.35 -11.34 -12.65
CA VAL A 227 11.17 -11.00 -11.82
C VAL A 227 10.57 -12.22 -11.11
N ASN A 228 11.38 -13.22 -10.80
CA ASN A 228 10.95 -14.45 -10.16
C ASN A 228 10.65 -14.24 -8.66
N GLY A 229 9.39 -14.42 -8.26
CA GLY A 229 8.94 -14.24 -6.88
C GLY A 229 9.62 -15.15 -5.85
N LYS A 230 10.01 -16.39 -6.20
CA LYS A 230 10.75 -17.28 -5.27
C LYS A 230 12.14 -16.74 -4.97
N ARG A 231 12.79 -16.17 -5.98
CA ARG A 231 14.10 -15.51 -5.84
C ARG A 231 13.97 -14.22 -5.01
N GLY A 232 12.92 -13.44 -5.24
CA GLY A 232 12.58 -12.28 -4.42
C GLY A 232 12.30 -12.61 -2.95
N GLN A 233 11.64 -13.74 -2.68
CA GLN A 233 11.39 -14.21 -1.31
C GLN A 233 12.71 -14.45 -0.54
N GLN A 234 13.75 -14.98 -1.20
CA GLN A 234 15.03 -15.24 -0.55
C GLN A 234 15.72 -13.96 -0.07
N VAL A 235 15.49 -12.81 -0.72
CA VAL A 235 16.00 -11.51 -0.24
C VAL A 235 15.56 -11.25 1.21
N PHE A 236 14.29 -11.51 1.51
CA PHE A 236 13.74 -11.29 2.85
C PHE A 236 14.23 -12.30 3.88
N LEU A 237 14.60 -13.52 3.46
CA LEU A 237 15.04 -14.59 4.35
C LEU A 237 16.56 -14.53 4.61
N GLU A 238 17.34 -14.33 3.57
CA GLU A 238 18.81 -14.42 3.59
C GLU A 238 19.50 -13.06 3.71
N GLY A 239 18.80 -11.96 3.38
CA GLY A 239 19.32 -10.60 3.49
C GLY A 239 20.31 -10.19 2.42
N ASP A 240 20.48 -10.99 1.36
CA ASP A 240 21.16 -10.54 0.15
C ASP A 240 20.20 -9.68 -0.68
N VAL A 241 20.29 -8.36 -0.49
CA VAL A 241 19.44 -7.35 -1.13
C VAL A 241 19.61 -7.24 -2.64
N ASP A 242 20.65 -7.87 -3.21
CA ASP A 242 20.91 -7.94 -4.65
C ASP A 242 20.60 -9.33 -5.24
N SER A 243 20.16 -10.30 -4.42
CA SER A 243 19.92 -11.66 -4.90
C SER A 243 18.66 -11.79 -5.74
N GLY A 244 17.67 -10.89 -5.63
CA GLY A 244 16.39 -10.96 -6.34
C GLY A 244 15.63 -9.63 -6.33
N VAL A 245 14.50 -9.54 -7.04
CA VAL A 245 13.63 -8.36 -6.97
C VAL A 245 12.80 -8.35 -5.68
N TRP A 246 12.61 -7.18 -5.10
CA TRP A 246 11.75 -6.99 -3.93
C TRP A 246 11.08 -5.61 -3.96
N THR A 247 9.90 -5.52 -3.35
CA THR A 247 9.03 -4.34 -3.45
C THR A 247 9.37 -3.29 -2.42
N ALA A 248 9.52 -2.04 -2.87
CA ALA A 248 9.66 -0.87 -2.01
C ALA A 248 9.00 0.34 -2.69
N GLY A 249 8.20 1.09 -1.92
CA GLY A 249 7.60 2.35 -2.37
C GLY A 249 8.58 3.52 -2.28
N GLN A 250 8.33 4.64 -2.97
CA GLN A 250 9.21 5.83 -2.91
C GLN A 250 9.37 6.41 -1.51
N VAL A 251 8.45 6.08 -0.62
CA VAL A 251 8.50 6.42 0.81
C VAL A 251 9.75 5.91 1.54
N ILE A 252 10.55 5.02 0.92
CA ILE A 252 11.85 4.60 1.48
C ILE A 252 12.73 5.79 1.91
N GLY A 253 12.69 6.91 1.17
CA GLY A 253 13.48 8.09 1.51
C GLY A 253 13.02 8.85 2.77
N LEU A 254 11.90 8.44 3.39
CA LEU A 254 11.38 9.01 4.64
C LEU A 254 11.58 8.07 5.84
N ILE A 255 12.24 6.92 5.63
CA ILE A 255 12.42 5.88 6.64
C ILE A 255 13.86 5.92 7.14
N HIS A 256 14.07 6.32 8.39
CA HIS A 256 15.41 6.56 8.94
C HIS A 256 15.71 5.76 10.22
N ASP A 257 14.83 4.83 10.60
CA ASP A 257 14.90 4.06 11.83
C ASP A 257 14.18 2.71 11.74
N ILE A 258 14.37 1.86 12.75
CA ILE A 258 13.71 0.55 12.89
C ILE A 258 13.06 0.47 14.29
N PRO A 259 11.95 1.20 14.53
CA PRO A 259 11.25 1.20 15.82
C PRO A 259 10.45 -0.10 16.03
N THR A 260 9.92 -0.29 17.23
CA THR A 260 8.81 -1.25 17.42
C THR A 260 7.55 -0.75 16.71
N CYS A 261 6.63 -1.64 16.36
CA CYS A 261 5.33 -1.25 15.81
C CYS A 261 4.56 -0.34 16.78
N ALA A 262 4.67 -0.58 18.09
CA ALA A 262 4.04 0.25 19.11
C ALA A 262 4.59 1.69 19.11
N ASP A 263 5.92 1.85 19.09
CA ASP A 263 6.57 3.16 19.04
C ASP A 263 6.28 3.89 17.74
N LEU A 264 6.28 3.18 16.61
CA LEU A 264 5.94 3.73 15.30
C LEU A 264 4.52 4.32 15.32
N LEU A 265 3.53 3.54 15.75
CA LEU A 265 2.14 3.98 15.78
C LEU A 265 1.93 5.15 16.75
N ALA A 266 2.51 5.08 17.95
CA ALA A 266 2.43 6.17 18.92
C ALA A 266 3.04 7.47 18.36
N ARG A 267 4.16 7.36 17.63
CA ARG A 267 4.81 8.51 16.97
C ARG A 267 3.93 9.10 15.87
N ILE A 268 3.36 8.26 15.00
CA ILE A 268 2.44 8.68 13.93
C ILE A 268 1.25 9.45 14.51
N GLU A 269 0.65 8.98 15.62
CA GLU A 269 -0.43 9.69 16.31
C GLU A 269 0.00 11.08 16.78
N GLN A 270 1.15 11.19 17.45
CA GLN A 270 1.65 12.47 17.97
C GLN A 270 2.03 13.45 16.86
N GLU A 271 2.75 12.99 15.84
CA GLU A 271 3.15 13.79 14.69
C GLU A 271 1.94 14.31 13.91
N ALA A 272 0.93 13.46 13.69
CA ALA A 272 -0.30 13.86 13.01
C ALA A 272 -1.04 14.95 13.80
N LEU A 273 -1.21 14.79 15.12
CA LEU A 273 -1.86 15.80 15.97
C LEU A 273 -1.08 17.11 15.99
N THR A 274 0.24 17.04 16.04
CA THR A 274 1.12 18.21 16.00
C THR A 274 1.01 18.93 14.67
N SER A 275 1.01 18.18 13.56
CA SER A 275 0.87 18.72 12.21
C SER A 275 -0.48 19.41 12.01
N MET A 276 -1.58 18.79 12.47
CA MET A 276 -2.92 19.38 12.36
C MET A 276 -3.04 20.68 13.17
N LYS A 277 -2.57 20.70 14.42
CA LYS A 277 -2.56 21.92 15.24
C LYS A 277 -1.74 23.04 14.62
N ARG A 278 -0.57 22.69 14.06
CA ARG A 278 0.28 23.66 13.34
C ARG A 278 -0.48 24.21 12.13
N THR A 279 -1.07 23.36 11.29
CA THR A 279 -1.82 23.81 10.10
C THR A 279 -3.00 24.71 10.47
N GLU A 280 -3.74 24.38 11.54
CA GLU A 280 -4.80 25.24 12.05
C GLU A 280 -4.27 26.62 12.46
N SER A 281 -3.12 26.68 13.14
CA SER A 281 -2.51 27.96 13.55
C SER A 281 -2.04 28.85 12.40
N LEU A 282 -1.93 28.32 11.17
CA LEU A 282 -1.60 29.11 9.98
C LEU A 282 -2.78 29.94 9.46
N TRP A 283 -4.00 29.65 9.92
CA TRP A 283 -5.20 30.39 9.56
C TRP A 283 -5.62 31.32 10.71
N THR A 284 -5.65 32.63 10.45
CA THR A 284 -5.92 33.65 11.48
C THR A 284 -7.36 34.17 11.46
N GLY A 285 -8.22 33.68 10.56
CA GLY A 285 -9.63 34.08 10.46
C GLY A 285 -9.90 35.48 9.91
N GLU A 286 -8.89 36.35 9.82
CA GLU A 286 -9.02 37.70 9.28
C GLU A 286 -8.63 37.75 7.80
N ALA A 287 -9.54 38.26 6.97
CA ALA A 287 -9.23 38.63 5.59
C ALA A 287 -8.39 39.92 5.62
N SER A 288 -7.07 39.81 5.77
CA SER A 288 -6.20 40.88 5.32
C SER A 288 -6.40 40.99 3.80
N GLN A 289 -6.93 42.12 3.32
CA GLN A 289 -7.01 42.38 1.88
C GLN A 289 -5.68 42.02 1.23
N SER A 290 -5.74 41.08 0.27
CA SER A 290 -4.59 40.69 -0.54
C SER A 290 -3.93 41.97 -1.07
N ARG A 291 -2.63 42.11 -0.83
CA ARG A 291 -1.81 43.13 -1.49
C ARG A 291 -1.27 42.66 -2.85
N LEU A 292 -1.70 41.48 -3.29
CA LEU A 292 -1.49 40.92 -4.63
C LEU A 292 -2.73 41.20 -5.49
#